data_AF-A0A6P0SKE5-F1
#
_entry.id   AF-A0A6P0SKE5-F1
#
_cell.length_a   1.000
_cell.length_b   1.000
_cell.length_c   1.000
_cell.angle_alpha   90.00
_cell.angle_beta   90.00
_cell.angle_gamma   90.00
#
_symmetry.space_group_name_H-M   'P 1'
#
loop_
_entity.id
_entity.type
_entity.pdbx_description
1 polymer ?
#
loop_
_entity_poly.entity_id
_entity_poly.type
_entity_poly.pdbx_seq_one_letter_code
_entity_poly.pdbx_strand_id
1 'polypeptide(L)'
;MLPPTKHGYTVSPRPTLFVYMPALGATEVFFSLQDEQGNSHYHTTLKSSGQEGVISITLPEAAPELKIGQNYLWYLAPIEPDGILRPDNYSVSGWVKRVKSTVSDQGSSRSAIALATEYAKAGIWYDTLEVLVTAQRLEPDNTTLANEWKDLLEQVGLDAIASQPMGEQL
;
A
#
# COMPACT_ATOMS: atom_id res chain seq x y z
N MET A 1 1.59 0.59 5.32
CA MET A 1 1.51 -0.79 5.81
C MET A 1 2.61 -1.58 5.15
N LEU A 2 3.73 -1.72 5.87
CA LEU A 2 4.82 -2.56 5.45
C LEU A 2 5.23 -3.45 6.61
N PRO A 3 5.68 -4.68 6.34
CA PRO A 3 6.36 -5.46 7.35
C PRO A 3 7.59 -4.70 7.89
N PRO A 4 8.10 -5.06 9.08
CA PRO A 4 9.28 -4.41 9.69
C PRO A 4 10.51 -4.33 8.77
N THR A 5 10.63 -5.25 7.81
CA THR A 5 11.69 -5.24 6.78
C THR A 5 11.62 -4.04 5.83
N LYS A 6 10.47 -3.36 5.75
CA LYS A 6 10.14 -2.32 4.77
C LYS A 6 10.24 -2.75 3.31
N HIS A 7 10.18 -4.04 3.02
CA HIS A 7 10.22 -4.58 1.66
C HIS A 7 8.92 -5.32 1.34
N GLY A 8 8.42 -5.14 0.12
CA GLY A 8 7.30 -5.89 -0.41
C GLY A 8 7.44 -6.16 -1.90
N TYR A 9 6.79 -7.22 -2.36
CA TYR A 9 6.73 -7.56 -3.79
C TYR A 9 5.35 -7.26 -4.36
N THR A 10 5.34 -6.95 -5.65
CA THR A 10 4.10 -6.79 -6.43
C THR A 10 4.22 -7.51 -7.77
N VAL A 11 3.10 -7.98 -8.31
CA VAL A 11 3.04 -8.44 -9.71
C VAL A 11 2.49 -7.37 -10.65
N SER A 12 1.80 -6.36 -10.10
CA SER A 12 1.25 -5.25 -10.85
C SER A 12 2.32 -4.34 -11.45
N PRO A 13 2.15 -3.88 -12.71
CA PRO A 13 2.97 -2.80 -13.29
C PRO A 13 2.82 -1.47 -12.53
N ARG A 14 1.67 -1.28 -11.88
CA ARG A 14 1.23 -0.05 -11.24
C ARG A 14 0.58 -0.44 -9.91
N PRO A 15 1.39 -0.74 -8.88
CA PRO A 15 0.86 -1.26 -7.63
C PRO A 15 0.03 -0.22 -6.89
N THR A 16 -0.88 -0.72 -6.06
CA THR A 16 -1.52 0.06 -5.00
C THR A 16 -0.73 -0.07 -3.71
N LEU A 17 -0.32 1.07 -3.15
CA LEU A 17 0.41 1.16 -1.89
C LEU A 17 -0.57 1.52 -0.77
N PHE A 18 -0.47 0.83 0.36
CA PHE A 18 -1.29 1.11 1.54
C PHE A 18 -0.41 1.73 2.62
N VAL A 19 -0.85 2.84 3.21
CA VAL A 19 -0.10 3.61 4.22
C VAL A 19 -1.03 3.97 5.36
N TYR A 20 -0.57 3.82 6.61
CA TYR A 20 -1.32 4.35 7.74
C TYR A 20 -0.97 5.83 7.89
N MET A 21 -1.99 6.68 7.96
CA MET A 21 -1.90 8.12 8.13
C MET A 21 -2.43 8.46 9.53
N PRO A 22 -1.64 9.10 10.41
CA PRO A 22 -2.15 9.63 11.66
C PRO A 22 -2.96 10.92 11.43
N ALA A 23 -3.80 11.32 12.39
CA ALA A 23 -4.59 12.56 12.34
C ALA A 23 -3.71 13.82 12.48
N LEU A 24 -2.99 14.16 11.41
CA LEU A 24 -2.09 15.32 11.35
C LEU A 24 -2.78 16.59 10.82
N GLY A 25 -4.01 16.49 10.31
CA GLY A 25 -4.73 17.62 9.72
C GLY A 25 -4.13 18.15 8.42
N ALA A 26 -3.17 17.42 7.82
CA ALA A 26 -2.57 17.76 6.54
C ALA A 26 -3.58 17.53 5.40
N THR A 27 -3.84 18.57 4.61
CA THR A 27 -4.79 18.51 3.48
C THR A 27 -4.13 18.06 2.17
N GLU A 28 -2.80 17.90 2.18
CA GLU A 28 -2.01 17.47 1.04
C GLU A 28 -0.91 16.51 1.49
N VAL A 29 -0.56 15.58 0.60
CA VAL A 29 0.47 14.58 0.81
C VAL A 29 1.37 14.54 -0.41
N PHE A 30 2.68 14.67 -0.20
CA PHE A 30 3.67 14.45 -1.23
C PHE A 30 3.97 12.96 -1.33
N PHE A 31 3.86 12.41 -2.53
CA PHE A 31 4.22 11.05 -2.87
C PHE A 31 5.36 11.05 -3.90
N SER A 32 6.35 10.20 -3.70
CA SER A 32 7.41 9.99 -4.67
C SER A 32 7.85 8.54 -4.73
N LEU A 33 8.41 8.20 -5.88
CA LEU A 33 8.95 6.90 -6.23
C LEU A 33 10.26 7.12 -6.96
N GLN A 34 11.30 6.41 -6.56
CA GLN A 34 12.62 6.45 -7.18
C GLN A 34 13.15 5.04 -7.45
N ASP A 35 14.01 4.91 -8.45
CA ASP A 35 14.70 3.66 -8.73
C ASP A 35 15.81 3.37 -7.69
N GLU A 36 16.46 2.21 -7.80
CA GLU A 36 17.57 1.80 -6.93
C GLU A 36 18.78 2.75 -6.99
N GLN A 37 18.94 3.49 -8.07
CA GLN A 37 20.03 4.46 -8.24
C GLN A 37 19.66 5.83 -7.65
N GLY A 38 18.43 5.99 -7.15
CA GLY A 38 17.92 7.25 -6.61
C GLY A 38 17.41 8.21 -7.68
N ASN A 39 17.27 7.78 -8.94
CA ASN A 39 16.65 8.62 -9.96
C ASN A 39 15.14 8.67 -9.73
N SER A 40 14.56 9.86 -9.90
CA SER A 40 13.12 10.03 -9.82
C SER A 40 12.42 9.19 -10.89
N HIS A 41 11.53 8.31 -10.46
CA HIS A 41 10.66 7.51 -11.33
C HIS A 41 9.29 8.18 -11.47
N TYR A 42 8.74 8.69 -10.36
CA TYR A 42 7.49 9.43 -10.34
C TYR A 42 7.38 10.27 -9.06
N HIS A 43 6.68 11.40 -9.11
CA HIS A 43 6.24 12.11 -7.90
C HIS A 43 4.97 12.91 -8.18
N THR A 44 4.20 13.18 -7.13
CA THR A 44 2.99 13.98 -7.20
C THR A 44 2.59 14.50 -5.81
N THR A 45 1.68 15.46 -5.78
CA THR A 45 0.98 15.88 -4.56
C THR A 45 -0.48 15.47 -4.67
N LEU A 46 -0.97 14.77 -3.67
CA LEU A 46 -2.35 14.28 -3.59
C LEU A 46 -3.08 15.05 -2.49
N LYS A 47 -4.37 15.32 -2.71
CA LYS A 47 -5.23 15.89 -1.66
C LYS A 47 -5.52 14.81 -0.63
N SER A 48 -5.62 15.18 0.65
CA SER A 48 -6.07 14.30 1.71
C SER A 48 -7.14 14.98 2.56
N SER A 49 -8.02 14.17 3.15
CA SER A 49 -8.97 14.60 4.18
C SER A 49 -8.30 14.99 5.50
N GLY A 50 -7.03 14.63 5.70
CA GLY A 50 -6.27 14.88 6.93
C GLY A 50 -6.74 14.05 8.14
N GLN A 51 -7.63 13.07 7.89
CA GLN A 51 -8.15 12.16 8.91
C GLN A 51 -7.18 10.99 9.15
N GLU A 52 -7.26 10.42 10.36
CA GLU A 52 -6.56 9.18 10.68
C GLU A 52 -7.15 7.99 9.91
N GLY A 53 -6.29 7.11 9.41
CA GLY A 53 -6.72 5.85 8.82
C GLY A 53 -5.72 5.28 7.81
N VAL A 54 -6.14 4.19 7.16
CA VAL A 54 -5.34 3.54 6.12
C VAL A 54 -5.66 4.14 4.77
N ILE A 55 -4.72 4.90 4.20
CA ILE A 55 -4.85 5.44 2.84
C ILE A 55 -4.29 4.47 1.81
N SER A 56 -4.85 4.50 0.60
CA SER A 56 -4.36 3.73 -0.55
C SER A 56 -3.97 4.65 -1.69
N ILE A 57 -2.79 4.48 -2.28
CA ILE A 57 -2.30 5.24 -3.44
C ILE A 57 -1.99 4.25 -4.57
N THR A 58 -2.69 4.37 -5.68
CA THR A 58 -2.40 3.59 -6.89
C THR A 58 -1.49 4.39 -7.80
N LEU A 59 -0.42 3.77 -8.29
CA LEU A 59 0.47 4.42 -9.26
C LEU A 59 -0.33 4.78 -10.54
N PRO A 60 -0.50 6.06 -10.90
CA PRO A 60 -1.43 6.46 -11.96
C PRO A 60 -0.87 6.12 -13.34
N GLU A 61 -1.73 6.11 -14.37
CA GLU A 61 -1.32 5.82 -15.75
C GLU A 61 -0.22 6.75 -16.28
N ALA A 62 -0.21 8.00 -15.83
CA ALA A 62 0.80 9.00 -16.19
C ALA A 62 2.21 8.67 -15.68
N ALA A 63 2.35 7.82 -14.65
CA ALA A 63 3.64 7.35 -14.20
C ALA A 63 4.21 6.29 -15.18
N PRO A 64 5.53 6.04 -15.23
CA PRO A 64 6.05 4.87 -15.92
C PRO A 64 5.71 3.59 -15.15
N GLU A 65 5.50 2.48 -15.85
CA GLU A 65 5.33 1.17 -15.19
C GLU A 65 6.61 0.74 -14.46
N LEU A 66 6.43 0.01 -13.36
CA LEU A 66 7.54 -0.65 -12.69
C LEU A 66 8.08 -1.78 -13.57
N LYS A 67 9.40 -1.91 -13.67
CA LYS A 67 10.03 -2.98 -14.43
C LYS A 67 10.15 -4.24 -13.58
N ILE A 68 9.85 -5.40 -14.18
CA ILE A 68 10.04 -6.70 -13.54
C ILE A 68 11.52 -6.85 -13.14
N GLY A 69 11.76 -7.28 -11.90
CA GLY A 69 13.06 -7.53 -11.34
C GLY A 69 13.73 -6.30 -10.70
N GLN A 70 13.15 -5.10 -10.81
CA GLN A 70 13.72 -3.86 -10.27
C GLN A 70 13.05 -3.48 -8.94
N ASN A 71 13.85 -3.01 -7.98
CA ASN A 71 13.34 -2.38 -6.76
C ASN A 71 13.11 -0.88 -6.98
N TYR A 72 12.15 -0.35 -6.26
CA TYR A 72 11.86 1.07 -6.19
C TYR A 72 11.62 1.45 -4.74
N LEU A 73 12.14 2.62 -4.34
CA LEU A 73 11.85 3.20 -3.04
C LEU A 73 10.70 4.19 -3.21
N TRP A 74 9.60 3.96 -2.53
CA TRP A 74 8.55 4.95 -2.39
C TRP A 74 8.71 5.72 -1.09
N TYR A 75 8.29 6.98 -1.12
CA TYR A 75 8.31 7.89 0.01
C TYR A 75 7.01 8.69 0.02
N LEU A 76 6.46 8.87 1.21
CA LEU A 76 5.25 9.64 1.44
C LEU A 76 5.43 10.54 2.66
N ALA A 77 5.12 11.82 2.48
CA ALA A 77 5.12 12.80 3.56
C ALA A 77 3.90 13.71 3.46
N PRO A 78 3.10 13.84 4.52
CA PRO A 78 2.10 14.89 4.63
C PRO A 78 2.76 16.27 4.54
N ILE A 79 2.10 17.20 3.86
CA ILE A 79 2.53 18.60 3.80
C ILE A 79 1.90 19.30 5.00
N GLU A 80 2.74 19.83 5.90
CA GLU A 80 2.24 20.55 7.08
C GLU A 80 1.43 21.80 6.64
N PRO A 81 0.33 22.14 7.36
CA PRO A 81 -0.49 23.30 7.01
C PRO A 81 0.26 24.64 7.00
N ASP A 82 1.33 24.77 7.78
CA ASP A 82 2.19 25.96 7.83
C ASP A 82 3.29 25.95 6.75
N GLY A 83 3.46 24.83 6.02
CA GLY A 83 4.47 24.64 4.99
C GLY A 83 5.91 24.55 5.50
N ILE A 84 6.12 24.42 6.82
CA ILE A 84 7.45 24.43 7.42
C ILE A 84 8.03 23.02 7.45
N LEU A 85 9.23 22.85 6.91
CA LEU A 85 9.98 21.60 7.02
C LEU A 85 10.65 21.52 8.39
N ARG A 86 10.34 20.48 9.15
CA ARG A 86 10.97 20.19 10.45
C ARG A 86 11.61 18.80 10.43
N PRO A 87 12.69 18.58 11.20
CA PRO A 87 13.37 17.28 11.23
C PRO A 87 12.48 16.12 11.71
N ASP A 88 11.40 16.43 12.41
CA ASP A 88 10.42 15.49 12.97
C ASP A 88 9.12 15.40 12.19
N ASN A 89 9.02 16.03 11.00
CA ASN A 89 7.86 15.88 10.13
C ASN A 89 7.62 14.38 9.85
N TYR A 90 6.38 13.95 10.05
CA TYR A 90 6.00 12.58 9.80
C TYR A 90 6.29 12.19 8.34
N SER A 91 6.95 11.06 8.15
CA SER A 91 7.15 10.49 6.83
C SER A 91 7.24 8.98 6.92
N VAL A 92 6.87 8.33 5.83
CA VAL A 92 7.00 6.88 5.69
C VAL A 92 7.61 6.55 4.35
N SER A 93 8.30 5.41 4.31
CA SER A 93 8.94 4.92 3.11
C SER A 93 9.01 3.40 3.13
N GLY A 94 9.17 2.85 1.94
CA GLY A 94 9.67 1.50 1.79
C GLY A 94 9.79 1.04 0.36
N TRP A 95 10.11 -0.22 0.22
CA TRP A 95 10.57 -0.81 -1.02
C TRP A 95 9.48 -1.62 -1.68
N VAL A 96 9.35 -1.43 -2.99
CA VAL A 96 8.52 -2.27 -3.86
C VAL A 96 9.38 -2.85 -4.96
N LYS A 97 9.30 -4.18 -5.14
CA LYS A 97 9.89 -4.87 -6.28
C LYS A 97 8.79 -5.47 -7.14
N ARG A 98 8.78 -5.16 -8.43
CA ARG A 98 7.90 -5.89 -9.35
C ARG A 98 8.51 -7.25 -9.67
N VAL A 99 7.77 -8.32 -9.44
CA VAL A 99 8.16 -9.69 -9.73
C VAL A 99 7.25 -10.30 -10.79
N LYS A 100 7.71 -11.36 -11.45
CA LYS A 100 6.85 -12.13 -12.36
C LYS A 100 5.84 -12.91 -11.52
N SER A 101 4.56 -12.86 -11.88
CA SER A 101 3.55 -13.66 -11.19
C SER A 101 3.84 -15.15 -11.32
N THR A 102 3.81 -15.83 -10.18
CA THR A 102 3.81 -17.29 -10.06
C THR A 102 2.42 -17.83 -9.71
N VAL A 103 1.48 -16.93 -9.40
CA VAL A 103 0.09 -17.25 -9.08
C VAL A 103 -0.64 -17.52 -10.39
N SER A 104 -1.22 -18.71 -10.51
CA SER A 104 -1.91 -19.13 -11.73
C SER A 104 -3.20 -18.32 -11.93
N ASP A 105 -3.41 -17.88 -13.16
CA ASP A 105 -4.60 -17.18 -13.62
C ASP A 105 -5.77 -18.17 -13.79
N GLN A 106 -6.19 -18.81 -12.68
CA GLN A 106 -7.30 -19.77 -12.65
C GLN A 106 -8.64 -19.02 -12.62
N GLY A 107 -8.86 -18.11 -13.58
CA GLY A 107 -10.16 -17.53 -13.96
C GLY A 107 -11.00 -16.86 -12.86
N SER A 108 -12.10 -16.24 -13.29
CA SER A 108 -13.00 -15.39 -12.48
C SER A 108 -13.81 -16.11 -11.39
N SER A 109 -13.47 -17.36 -11.03
CA SER A 109 -14.23 -18.17 -10.06
C SER A 109 -13.55 -18.30 -8.69
N ARG A 110 -12.35 -17.72 -8.51
CA ARG A 110 -11.62 -17.75 -7.24
C ARG A 110 -12.14 -16.65 -6.30
N SER A 111 -12.35 -16.99 -5.02
CA SER A 111 -12.69 -15.99 -4.00
C SER A 111 -11.52 -15.05 -3.70
N ALA A 112 -11.81 -13.83 -3.22
CA ALA A 112 -10.78 -12.86 -2.85
C ALA A 112 -9.80 -13.41 -1.80
N ILE A 113 -10.32 -14.11 -0.79
CA ILE A 113 -9.50 -14.74 0.27
C ILE A 113 -8.52 -15.77 -0.32
N ALA A 114 -9.00 -16.62 -1.23
CA ALA A 114 -8.14 -17.62 -1.86
C ALA A 114 -7.03 -16.96 -2.70
N LEU A 115 -7.35 -15.89 -3.44
CA LEU A 115 -6.36 -15.15 -4.22
C LEU A 115 -5.32 -14.44 -3.32
N ALA A 116 -5.78 -13.75 -2.27
CA ALA A 116 -4.92 -13.10 -1.30
C ALA A 116 -3.97 -14.10 -0.62
N THR A 117 -4.48 -15.29 -0.27
CA THR A 117 -3.70 -16.38 0.33
C THR A 117 -2.60 -16.87 -0.62
N GLU A 118 -2.88 -17.02 -1.91
CA GLU A 118 -1.88 -17.43 -2.90
C GLU A 118 -0.78 -16.36 -3.06
N TYR A 119 -1.17 -15.09 -3.16
CA TYR A 119 -0.20 -13.99 -3.18
C TYR A 119 0.64 -13.94 -1.90
N ALA A 120 0.04 -14.12 -0.73
CA ALA A 120 0.74 -14.09 0.55
C ALA A 120 1.77 -15.22 0.64
N LYS A 121 1.40 -16.44 0.24
CA LYS A 121 2.30 -17.60 0.16
C LYS A 121 3.46 -17.39 -0.83
N ALA A 122 3.24 -16.62 -1.89
CA ALA A 122 4.26 -16.23 -2.85
C ALA A 122 5.09 -15.01 -2.41
N GLY A 123 4.79 -14.42 -1.25
CA GLY A 123 5.46 -13.20 -0.74
C GLY A 123 5.07 -11.92 -1.48
N ILE A 124 3.97 -11.92 -2.24
CA ILE A 124 3.49 -10.79 -3.03
C ILE A 124 2.63 -9.88 -2.15
N TRP A 125 3.32 -9.06 -1.35
CA TRP A 125 2.71 -8.23 -0.30
C TRP A 125 1.66 -7.22 -0.80
N TYR A 126 1.99 -6.40 -1.80
CA TYR A 126 1.11 -5.29 -2.17
C TYR A 126 -0.20 -5.77 -2.80
N ASP A 127 -0.14 -6.78 -3.66
CA ASP A 127 -1.33 -7.37 -4.29
C ASP A 127 -2.16 -8.17 -3.28
N THR A 128 -1.56 -8.81 -2.26
CA THR A 128 -2.31 -9.40 -1.14
C THR A 128 -3.17 -8.35 -0.43
N LEU A 129 -2.56 -7.21 -0.07
CA LEU A 129 -3.29 -6.13 0.60
C LEU A 129 -4.39 -5.56 -0.30
N GLU A 130 -4.09 -5.35 -1.59
CA GLU A 130 -5.04 -4.81 -2.55
C GLU A 130 -6.29 -5.69 -2.69
N VAL A 131 -6.10 -7.01 -2.81
CA VAL A 131 -7.22 -7.96 -2.90
C VAL A 131 -8.08 -7.93 -1.65
N LEU A 132 -7.47 -7.96 -0.44
CA LEU A 132 -8.22 -7.98 0.81
C LEU A 132 -8.94 -6.65 1.08
N VAL A 133 -8.27 -5.51 0.88
CA VAL A 133 -8.86 -4.18 1.06
C VAL A 133 -10.02 -3.97 0.08
N THR A 134 -9.85 -4.39 -1.18
CA THR A 134 -10.92 -4.28 -2.18
C THR A 134 -12.12 -5.14 -1.79
N ALA A 135 -11.90 -6.39 -1.36
CA ALA A 135 -12.98 -7.26 -0.91
C ALA A 135 -13.70 -6.71 0.33
N GLN A 136 -12.95 -6.21 1.32
CA GLN A 136 -13.52 -5.62 2.53
C GLN A 136 -14.36 -4.37 2.23
N ARG A 137 -13.96 -3.54 1.26
CA ARG A 137 -14.73 -2.36 0.82
C ARG A 137 -16.04 -2.76 0.13
N LEU A 138 -16.06 -3.87 -0.60
CA LEU A 138 -17.26 -4.38 -1.28
C LEU A 138 -18.21 -5.09 -0.32
N GLU A 139 -17.68 -5.76 0.70
CA GLU A 139 -18.44 -6.52 1.69
C GLU A 139 -18.06 -6.11 3.13
N PRO A 140 -18.42 -4.88 3.57
CA PRO A 140 -17.96 -4.33 4.85
C PRO A 140 -18.42 -5.12 6.07
N ASP A 141 -19.56 -5.81 5.99
CA ASP A 141 -20.13 -6.62 7.08
C ASP A 141 -19.63 -8.08 7.07
N ASN A 142 -18.72 -8.45 6.15
CA ASN A 142 -18.20 -9.81 6.05
C ASN A 142 -17.13 -10.05 7.13
N THR A 143 -17.52 -10.73 8.20
CA THR A 143 -16.66 -11.06 9.34
C THR A 143 -15.49 -11.99 8.99
N THR A 144 -15.63 -12.79 7.93
CA THR A 144 -14.53 -13.66 7.47
C THR A 144 -13.39 -12.82 6.89
N LEU A 145 -13.71 -11.83 6.05
CA LEU A 145 -12.71 -10.91 5.50
C LEU A 145 -12.03 -10.08 6.59
N ALA A 146 -12.80 -9.62 7.58
CA ALA A 146 -12.27 -8.88 8.72
C ALA A 146 -11.27 -9.72 9.55
N ASN A 147 -11.57 -11.01 9.76
CA ASN A 147 -10.68 -11.92 10.47
C ASN A 147 -9.41 -12.23 9.65
N GLU A 148 -9.54 -12.52 8.36
CA GLU A 148 -8.38 -12.77 7.48
C GLU A 148 -7.44 -11.56 7.39
N TRP A 149 -8.02 -10.35 7.34
CA TRP A 149 -7.25 -9.10 7.40
C TRP A 149 -6.45 -8.97 8.70
N LYS A 150 -7.11 -9.22 9.83
CA LYS A 150 -6.49 -9.16 11.14
C LYS A 150 -5.38 -10.20 11.28
N ASP A 151 -5.66 -11.45 10.93
CA ASP A 151 -4.69 -12.55 11.01
C ASP A 151 -3.47 -12.31 10.12
N LEU A 152 -3.66 -11.78 8.91
CA LEU A 152 -2.56 -11.40 8.02
C LEU A 152 -1.66 -10.34 8.67
N LEU A 153 -2.25 -9.27 9.21
CA LEU A 153 -1.49 -8.20 9.83
C LEU A 153 -0.78 -8.66 11.10
N GLU A 154 -1.40 -9.51 11.93
CA GLU A 154 -0.77 -10.12 13.09
C GLU A 154 0.48 -10.93 12.71
N GLN A 155 0.41 -11.73 11.63
CA GLN A 155 1.54 -12.54 11.16
C GLN A 155 2.77 -11.71 10.76
N VAL A 156 2.56 -10.48 10.30
CA VAL A 156 3.64 -9.56 9.90
C VAL A 156 3.95 -8.50 10.96
N GLY A 157 3.38 -8.58 12.16
CA GLY A 157 3.63 -7.65 13.26
C GLY A 157 2.98 -6.27 13.07
N LEU A 158 1.83 -6.22 12.41
CA LEU A 158 1.04 -5.01 12.14
C LEU A 158 -0.35 -5.06 12.83
N ASP A 159 -0.47 -5.81 13.92
CA ASP A 159 -1.69 -5.99 14.71
C ASP A 159 -2.27 -4.65 15.21
N ALA A 160 -1.41 -3.69 15.57
CA ALA A 160 -1.80 -2.37 16.06
C ALA A 160 -2.62 -1.54 15.05
N ILE A 161 -2.52 -1.86 13.76
CA ILE A 161 -3.25 -1.17 12.68
C ILE A 161 -4.37 -2.02 12.08
N ALA A 162 -4.59 -3.24 12.58
CA ALA A 162 -5.61 -4.15 12.06
C ALA A 162 -7.05 -3.69 12.35
N SER A 163 -7.25 -2.94 13.43
CA SER A 163 -8.55 -2.36 13.81
C SER A 163 -8.78 -0.95 13.29
N GLN A 164 -7.82 -0.36 12.57
CA GLN A 164 -7.94 1.00 12.05
C GLN A 164 -8.92 1.03 10.87
N PRO A 165 -9.71 2.11 10.71
CA PRO A 165 -10.61 2.22 9.59
C PRO A 165 -9.83 2.20 8.27
N MET A 166 -10.33 1.46 7.30
CA MET A 166 -9.88 1.62 5.92
C MET A 166 -10.29 3.02 5.46
N GLY A 167 -9.30 3.88 5.33
CA GLY A 167 -9.47 5.28 4.97
C GLY A 167 -9.66 5.48 3.46
N GLU A 168 -9.44 6.71 3.04
CA GLU A 168 -9.64 7.17 1.67
C GLU A 168 -8.65 6.59 0.66
N GLN A 169 -9.07 6.57 -0.60
CA GLN A 169 -8.19 6.30 -1.73
C GLN A 169 -7.76 7.62 -2.36
N LEU A 170 -6.44 7.78 -2.52
CA LEU A 170 -5.79 8.98 -3.01
C LEU A 170 -5.30 8.83 -4.45
#